data_AF-A0A3P3Y9A1-F1
#
_entry.id   AF-A0A3P3Y9A1-F1
#
_cell.length_a   1.000
_cell.length_b   1.000
_cell.length_c   1.000
_cell.angle_alpha   90.00
_cell.angle_beta   90.00
_cell.angle_gamma   90.00
#
_symmetry.space_group_name_H-M   'P 1'
#
loop_
_entity.id
_entity.type
_entity.pdbx_description
1 polymer ?
#
loop_
_entity_poly.entity_id
_entity_poly.type
_entity_poly.pdbx_seq_one_letter_code
_entity_poly.pdbx_strand_id
1 'polypeptide(L)'
;MTQYMTNEFNRVKGSANRQHLVISEVLQANPPHTTRMTIAHLGTVFCLDPLMTGEFRLENTTEFIKVCKNRHQVYRPQEFDSHLRAYFTLQMWAQFTDLGCQVFGDWVLNLICADRQITEEDAGEQKYVHRDRLKPTLTLMVPHAAKLAELMAELRKKTEEKSRDTSPELISLEVVHEFATSFMSGVLSMMGDIGYTTDMITEEELSELREAI
;
A
#
# COMPACT_ATOMS: atom_id res chain seq x y z
N MET A 1 7.30 3.28 -23.23
CA MET A 1 6.73 3.15 -21.86
C MET A 1 7.83 3.01 -20.81
N THR A 2 8.77 2.07 -20.97
CA THR A 2 9.91 1.89 -20.05
C THR A 2 10.76 3.15 -19.83
N GLN A 3 11.12 3.86 -20.90
CA GLN A 3 11.88 5.13 -20.78
C GLN A 3 11.11 6.21 -20.01
N TYR A 4 9.81 6.36 -20.27
CA TYR A 4 8.96 7.31 -19.55
C TYR A 4 8.97 7.00 -18.06
N MET A 5 8.83 5.72 -17.70
CA MET A 5 8.74 5.30 -16.30
C MET A 5 10.08 5.40 -15.58
N THR A 6 11.20 5.19 -16.29
CA THR A 6 12.54 5.48 -15.75
C THR A 6 12.70 6.98 -15.46
N ASN A 7 12.26 7.84 -16.40
CA ASN A 7 12.32 9.29 -16.22
C ASN A 7 11.43 9.74 -15.05
N GLU A 8 10.22 9.18 -14.96
CA GLU A 8 9.26 9.51 -13.91
C GLU A 8 9.72 9.03 -12.53
N PHE A 9 10.28 7.82 -12.45
CA PHE A 9 10.92 7.29 -11.25
C PHE A 9 12.01 8.24 -10.75
N ASN A 10 12.91 8.67 -11.65
CA ASN A 10 13.96 9.62 -11.30
C ASN A 10 13.43 11.01 -10.94
N ARG A 11 12.29 11.44 -11.50
CA ARG A 11 11.66 12.73 -11.22
C ARG A 11 11.11 12.80 -9.78
N VAL A 12 10.46 11.73 -9.31
CA VAL A 12 9.83 11.71 -7.98
C VAL A 12 10.79 11.27 -6.87
N LYS A 13 11.93 10.68 -7.22
CA LYS A 13 12.93 10.25 -6.24
C LYS A 13 13.57 11.47 -5.55
N GLY A 14 13.27 11.65 -4.27
CA GLY A 14 13.76 12.78 -3.47
C GLY A 14 15.24 12.71 -3.11
N SER A 15 15.87 11.53 -3.15
CA SER A 15 17.28 11.34 -2.79
C SER A 15 18.08 10.65 -3.90
N ALA A 16 19.17 11.27 -4.35
CA ALA A 16 20.03 10.75 -5.41
C ALA A 16 20.70 9.41 -5.03
N ASN A 17 21.00 9.21 -3.74
CA ASN A 17 21.76 8.05 -3.25
C ASN A 17 20.91 6.80 -3.04
N ARG A 18 19.58 6.94 -3.00
CA ARG A 18 18.65 5.83 -2.79
C ARG A 18 18.30 5.19 -4.13
N GLN A 19 18.12 3.87 -4.14
CA GLN A 19 17.80 3.08 -5.33
C GLN A 19 16.33 2.63 -5.39
N HIS A 20 15.49 3.20 -4.54
CA HIS A 20 14.06 2.92 -4.45
C HIS A 20 13.29 4.22 -4.17
N LEU A 21 11.97 4.18 -4.43
CA LEU A 21 11.02 5.18 -3.97
C LEU A 21 10.39 4.73 -2.65
N VAL A 22 9.88 5.70 -1.89
CA VAL A 22 8.99 5.45 -0.74
C VAL A 22 7.57 5.84 -1.12
N ILE A 23 6.60 5.45 -0.29
CA ILE A 23 5.18 5.60 -0.62
C ILE A 23 4.79 7.05 -0.97
N SER A 24 5.30 8.05 -0.25
CA SER A 24 5.00 9.47 -0.53
C SER A 24 5.46 9.92 -1.92
N GLU A 25 6.48 9.28 -2.50
CA GLU A 25 7.01 9.58 -3.82
C GLU A 25 6.29 8.78 -4.91
N VAL A 26 5.95 7.52 -4.63
CA VAL A 26 5.14 6.69 -5.52
C VAL A 26 3.79 7.35 -5.80
N LEU A 27 3.16 7.94 -4.78
CA LEU A 27 1.88 8.64 -4.95
C LEU A 27 1.99 9.96 -5.73
N GLN A 28 3.20 10.48 -5.95
CA GLN A 28 3.45 11.65 -6.81
C GLN A 28 3.77 11.27 -8.26
N ALA A 29 3.94 9.98 -8.56
CA ALA A 29 4.23 9.51 -9.90
C ALA A 29 3.00 9.64 -10.79
N ASN A 30 3.21 10.18 -12.00
CA ASN A 30 2.19 10.29 -13.02
C ASN A 30 2.18 9.02 -13.86
N PRO A 31 1.00 8.44 -14.11
CA PRO A 31 0.90 7.38 -15.11
C PRO A 31 1.24 7.95 -16.49
N PRO A 32 1.76 7.11 -17.41
CA PRO A 32 1.93 7.50 -18.81
C PRO A 32 0.63 8.09 -19.38
N HIS A 33 0.71 9.17 -20.16
CA HIS A 33 -0.47 9.87 -20.71
C HIS A 33 -1.42 8.96 -21.52
N THR A 34 -0.91 7.82 -22.01
CA THR A 34 -1.67 6.81 -22.74
C THR A 34 -2.51 5.91 -21.84
N THR A 35 -2.33 5.97 -20.51
CA THR A 35 -2.99 5.11 -19.52
C THR A 35 -3.61 5.97 -18.41
N ARG A 36 -4.94 5.89 -18.24
CA ARG A 36 -5.68 6.60 -17.17
C ARG A 36 -5.63 5.86 -15.83
N MET A 37 -4.51 5.25 -15.49
CA MET A 37 -4.40 4.41 -14.30
C MET A 37 -3.97 5.24 -13.09
N THR A 38 -4.69 5.13 -11.97
CA THR A 38 -4.29 5.80 -10.73
C THR A 38 -3.41 4.88 -9.88
N ILE A 39 -2.22 5.36 -9.50
CA ILE A 39 -1.30 4.63 -8.60
C ILE A 39 -1.80 4.68 -7.14
N ALA A 40 -2.55 5.72 -6.77
CA ALA A 40 -3.13 5.91 -5.43
C ALA A 40 -4.33 4.99 -5.14
N HIS A 41 -4.09 3.68 -5.19
CA HIS A 41 -5.02 2.62 -4.84
C HIS A 41 -4.24 1.53 -4.11
N LEU A 42 -4.75 1.05 -2.97
CA LEU A 42 -4.02 0.15 -2.07
C LEU A 42 -3.55 -1.13 -2.77
N GLY A 43 -4.43 -1.79 -3.53
CA GLY A 43 -4.05 -2.99 -4.29
C GLY A 43 -2.98 -2.71 -5.35
N THR A 44 -2.99 -1.52 -5.95
CA THR A 44 -1.97 -1.12 -6.94
C THR A 44 -0.60 -0.96 -6.28
N VAL A 45 -0.57 -0.33 -5.11
CA VAL A 45 0.65 -0.17 -4.31
C VAL A 45 1.17 -1.53 -3.86
N PHE A 46 0.29 -2.44 -3.43
CA PHE A 46 0.64 -3.82 -3.10
C PHE A 46 1.34 -4.53 -4.27
N CYS A 47 0.77 -4.48 -5.48
CA CYS A 47 1.38 -5.12 -6.65
C CYS A 47 2.69 -4.46 -7.12
N LEU A 48 2.98 -3.22 -6.70
CA LEU A 48 4.25 -2.55 -6.96
C LEU A 48 5.36 -2.94 -5.96
N ASP A 49 5.00 -3.54 -4.83
CA ASP A 49 5.90 -3.98 -3.76
C ASP A 49 5.68 -5.48 -3.44
N PRO A 50 6.00 -6.39 -4.39
CA PRO A 50 5.75 -7.82 -4.24
C PRO A 50 6.50 -8.44 -3.04
N LEU A 51 7.62 -7.83 -2.63
CA LEU A 51 8.41 -8.27 -1.48
C LEU A 51 7.93 -7.68 -0.15
N MET A 52 6.88 -6.84 -0.17
CA MET A 52 6.29 -6.20 1.02
C MET A 52 7.31 -5.43 1.88
N THR A 53 8.29 -4.81 1.22
CA THR A 53 9.41 -4.11 1.88
C THR A 53 9.11 -2.64 2.17
N GLY A 54 8.07 -2.08 1.55
CA GLY A 54 7.81 -0.64 1.49
C GLY A 54 8.76 0.12 0.57
N GLU A 55 9.71 -0.55 -0.09
CA GLU A 55 10.67 0.01 -1.03
C GLU A 55 10.26 -0.29 -2.48
N PHE A 56 9.98 0.75 -3.25
CA PHE A 56 9.52 0.59 -4.64
C PHE A 56 10.69 0.75 -5.61
N ARG A 57 11.12 -0.36 -6.21
CA ARG A 57 12.27 -0.42 -7.10
C ARG A 57 11.86 -0.23 -8.56
N LEU A 58 12.81 0.22 -9.39
CA LEU A 58 12.57 0.47 -10.81
C LEU A 58 12.21 -0.82 -11.55
N GLU A 59 12.82 -1.93 -11.15
CA GLU A 59 12.56 -3.27 -11.69
C GLU A 59 11.10 -3.67 -11.46
N ASN A 60 10.61 -3.58 -10.21
CA ASN A 60 9.22 -3.89 -9.86
C ASN A 60 8.23 -2.99 -10.61
N THR A 61 8.56 -1.70 -10.72
CA THR A 61 7.76 -0.74 -11.48
C THR A 61 7.68 -1.15 -12.96
N THR A 62 8.78 -1.66 -13.52
CA THR A 62 8.85 -2.13 -14.91
C THR A 62 8.00 -3.38 -15.13
N GLU A 63 8.06 -4.36 -14.23
CA GLU A 63 7.21 -5.55 -14.30
C GLU A 63 5.72 -5.21 -14.18
N PHE A 64 5.38 -4.34 -13.23
CA PHE A 64 4.02 -3.85 -13.07
C PHE A 64 3.44 -3.23 -14.36
N ILE A 65 4.23 -2.46 -15.11
CA ILE A 65 3.80 -1.90 -16.40
C ILE A 65 3.53 -3.00 -17.43
N LYS A 66 4.29 -4.09 -17.42
CA LYS A 66 4.03 -5.23 -18.33
C LYS A 66 2.68 -5.86 -18.01
N VAL A 67 2.37 -6.06 -16.72
CA VAL A 67 1.05 -6.53 -16.27
C VAL A 67 -0.05 -5.59 -16.78
N CYS A 68 0.10 -4.28 -16.58
CA CYS A 68 -0.86 -3.29 -17.07
C CYS A 68 -1.03 -3.34 -18.60
N LYS A 69 0.06 -3.47 -19.35
CA LYS A 69 0.02 -3.57 -20.83
C LYS A 69 -0.68 -4.84 -21.29
N ASN A 70 -0.45 -5.97 -20.63
CA ASN A 70 -1.09 -7.24 -20.97
C ASN A 70 -2.59 -7.16 -20.72
N ARG A 71 -3.00 -6.65 -19.55
CA ARG A 71 -4.43 -6.48 -19.22
C ARG A 71 -5.12 -5.42 -20.10
N HIS A 72 -4.41 -4.42 -20.61
CA HIS A 72 -4.94 -3.43 -21.55
C HIS A 72 -5.37 -4.04 -22.90
N GLN A 73 -4.89 -5.25 -23.23
CA GLN A 73 -5.34 -5.97 -24.43
C GLN A 73 -6.68 -6.67 -24.22
N VAL A 74 -7.06 -6.92 -22.95
CA VAL A 74 -8.26 -7.66 -22.58
C VAL A 74 -9.42 -6.72 -22.25
N TYR A 75 -9.13 -5.62 -21.55
CA TYR A 75 -10.17 -4.70 -21.09
C TYR A 75 -10.45 -3.58 -22.09
N ARG A 76 -11.70 -3.10 -22.08
CA ARG A 76 -12.08 -1.93 -22.86
C ARG A 76 -11.42 -0.66 -22.29
N PRO A 77 -10.98 0.29 -23.12
CA PRO A 77 -10.26 1.48 -22.65
C PRO A 77 -11.00 2.28 -21.56
N GLN A 78 -12.32 2.41 -21.66
CA GLN A 78 -13.13 3.16 -20.71
C GLN A 78 -13.37 2.44 -19.36
N GLU A 79 -13.17 1.12 -19.32
CA GLU A 79 -13.34 0.28 -18.13
C GLU A 79 -11.99 -0.19 -17.55
N PHE A 80 -10.89 0.15 -18.22
CA PHE A 80 -9.56 -0.37 -17.93
C PHE A 80 -9.13 -0.08 -16.48
N ASP A 81 -9.24 1.17 -16.02
CA ASP A 81 -8.81 1.56 -14.68
C ASP A 81 -9.63 0.88 -13.58
N SER A 82 -10.96 0.75 -13.74
CA SER A 82 -11.79 0.07 -12.74
C SER A 82 -11.53 -1.43 -12.69
N HIS A 83 -11.38 -2.10 -13.84
CA HIS A 83 -11.06 -3.54 -13.87
C HIS A 83 -9.67 -3.82 -13.31
N LEU A 84 -8.70 -2.96 -13.63
CA LEU A 84 -7.34 -3.14 -13.15
C LEU A 84 -7.24 -2.95 -11.63
N ARG A 85 -7.95 -1.97 -11.06
CA ARG A 85 -8.04 -1.81 -9.60
C ARG A 85 -8.72 -3.00 -8.95
N ALA A 86 -9.82 -3.49 -9.52
CA ALA A 86 -10.52 -4.68 -9.03
C ALA A 86 -9.58 -5.90 -9.05
N TYR A 87 -8.87 -6.11 -10.15
CA TYR A 87 -7.86 -7.15 -10.29
C TYR A 87 -6.82 -7.05 -9.17
N PHE A 88 -6.17 -5.91 -8.98
CA PHE A 88 -5.16 -5.75 -7.92
C PHE A 88 -5.71 -5.86 -6.49
N THR A 89 -6.96 -5.44 -6.25
CA THR A 89 -7.63 -5.68 -4.96
C THR A 89 -7.82 -7.17 -4.70
N LEU A 90 -8.27 -7.92 -5.72
CA LEU A 90 -8.39 -9.38 -5.61
C LEU A 90 -7.04 -10.03 -5.36
N GLN A 91 -5.96 -9.51 -5.97
CA GLN A 91 -4.61 -10.00 -5.73
C GLN A 91 -4.16 -9.85 -4.29
N MET A 92 -4.30 -8.64 -3.78
CA MET A 92 -3.99 -8.34 -2.39
C MET A 92 -4.84 -9.19 -1.44
N TRP A 93 -6.15 -9.28 -1.69
CA TRP A 93 -7.08 -10.08 -0.89
C TRP A 93 -6.69 -11.56 -0.84
N ALA A 94 -6.40 -12.16 -2.00
CA ALA A 94 -6.02 -13.57 -2.10
C ALA A 94 -4.73 -13.84 -1.33
N GLN A 95 -3.70 -13.01 -1.53
CA GLN A 95 -2.43 -13.15 -0.84
C GLN A 95 -2.59 -13.09 0.69
N PHE A 96 -3.37 -12.13 1.20
CA PHE A 96 -3.55 -11.97 2.65
C PHE A 96 -4.57 -12.94 3.25
N THR A 97 -5.36 -13.64 2.43
CA THR A 97 -6.14 -14.79 2.89
C THR A 97 -5.21 -15.92 3.32
N ASP A 98 -4.12 -16.13 2.56
CA ASP A 98 -3.13 -17.18 2.86
C ASP A 98 -2.10 -16.73 3.91
N LEU A 99 -1.56 -15.52 3.79
CA LEU A 99 -0.52 -15.00 4.69
C LEU A 99 -1.05 -14.53 6.05
N GLY A 100 -2.32 -14.13 6.10
CA GLY A 100 -2.98 -13.61 7.29
C GLY A 100 -2.81 -12.09 7.51
N CYS A 101 -3.72 -11.53 8.31
CA CYS A 101 -3.84 -10.08 8.52
C CYS A 101 -2.66 -9.44 9.27
N GLN A 102 -1.92 -10.22 10.05
CA GLN A 102 -0.74 -9.72 10.78
C GLN A 102 0.37 -9.30 9.81
N VAL A 103 0.57 -10.07 8.74
CA VAL A 103 1.55 -9.78 7.68
C VAL A 103 1.16 -8.50 6.93
N PHE A 104 -0.15 -8.26 6.75
CA PHE A 104 -0.62 -6.97 6.22
C PHE A 104 -0.26 -5.80 7.15
N GLY A 105 -0.44 -5.98 8.46
CA GLY A 105 -0.02 -4.99 9.47
C GLY A 105 1.48 -4.67 9.36
N ASP A 106 2.32 -5.70 9.26
CA ASP A 106 3.77 -5.55 9.09
C ASP A 106 4.12 -4.81 7.80
N TRP A 107 3.48 -5.16 6.69
CA TRP A 107 3.66 -4.48 5.41
C TRP A 107 3.28 -2.99 5.48
N VAL A 108 2.17 -2.64 6.14
CA VAL A 108 1.78 -1.25 6.35
C VAL A 108 2.82 -0.49 7.16
N LEU A 109 3.41 -1.10 8.20
CA LEU A 109 4.52 -0.49 8.92
C LEU A 109 5.73 -0.29 8.02
N ASN A 110 6.09 -1.27 7.19
CA ASN A 110 7.18 -1.15 6.23
C ASN A 110 6.97 0.03 5.27
N LEU A 111 5.75 0.23 4.75
CA LEU A 111 5.41 1.37 3.90
C LEU A 111 5.66 2.72 4.59
N ILE A 112 5.33 2.82 5.87
CA ILE A 112 5.50 4.04 6.68
C ILE A 112 6.99 4.27 7.00
N CYS A 113 7.71 3.19 7.29
CA CYS A 113 9.05 3.19 7.86
C CYS A 113 10.18 3.12 6.83
N ALA A 114 9.84 2.88 5.55
CA ALA A 114 10.84 2.76 4.47
C ALA A 114 11.72 4.03 4.34
N ASP A 115 11.18 5.20 4.67
CA ASP A 115 11.99 6.39 4.90
C ASP A 115 12.52 6.39 6.35
N ARG A 116 13.80 6.02 6.53
CA ARG A 116 14.46 5.70 7.81
C ARG A 116 14.57 6.85 8.84
N GLN A 117 13.78 7.91 8.69
CA GLN A 117 13.68 9.01 9.66
C GLN A 117 12.56 8.75 10.68
N ILE A 118 12.49 7.55 11.23
CA ILE A 118 11.67 7.29 12.42
C ILE A 118 12.44 7.92 13.57
N THR A 119 11.95 9.03 14.08
CA THR A 119 12.35 9.53 15.38
C THR A 119 11.90 8.51 16.41
N GLU A 120 12.79 7.56 16.71
CA GLU A 120 12.78 6.81 17.96
C GLU A 120 12.99 7.84 19.08
N GLU A 121 11.91 8.55 19.47
CA GLU A 121 11.91 9.22 20.77
C GLU A 121 11.85 8.10 21.81
N ASP A 122 13.01 7.84 22.42
CA ASP A 122 13.24 6.86 23.49
C ASP A 122 12.26 7.09 24.65
N ALA A 123 11.10 6.43 24.58
CA ALA A 123 10.22 6.18 25.71
C ALA A 123 10.15 4.66 25.97
N GLY A 124 11.30 3.98 25.94
CA GLY A 124 11.43 2.53 26.19
C GLY A 124 11.33 1.67 24.93
N GLU A 125 10.65 0.51 25.01
CA GLU A 125 10.55 -0.46 23.90
C GLU A 125 9.56 -0.05 22.80
N GLN A 126 8.78 1.01 23.01
CA GLN A 126 7.70 1.40 22.11
C GLN A 126 8.18 2.39 21.04
N LYS A 127 7.82 2.11 19.78
CA LYS A 127 8.21 2.94 18.63
C LYS A 127 7.09 3.87 18.21
N TYR A 128 7.44 5.10 17.88
CA TYR A 128 6.51 6.15 17.49
C TYR A 128 6.85 6.70 16.11
N VAL A 129 5.85 7.28 15.46
CA VAL A 129 6.02 7.96 14.19
C VAL A 129 5.21 9.25 14.15
N HIS A 130 5.76 10.26 13.49
CA HIS A 130 5.06 11.52 13.28
C HIS A 130 3.81 11.30 12.42
N ARG A 131 2.68 11.86 12.85
CA ARG A 131 1.36 11.68 12.22
C ARG A 131 1.35 12.02 10.72
N ASP A 132 2.17 12.97 10.28
CA ASP A 132 2.27 13.36 8.87
C ASP A 132 2.87 12.25 7.98
N ARG A 133 3.72 11.39 8.54
CA ARG A 133 4.29 10.24 7.82
C ARG A 133 3.25 9.14 7.58
N LEU A 134 2.20 9.09 8.39
CA LEU A 134 1.10 8.13 8.24
C LEU A 134 0.17 8.49 7.09
N LYS A 135 -0.01 9.79 6.82
CA LYS A 135 -1.03 10.30 5.88
C LYS A 135 -0.97 9.63 4.50
N PRO A 136 0.19 9.49 3.82
CA PRO A 136 0.25 8.85 2.50
C PRO A 136 -0.29 7.41 2.52
N THR A 137 0.14 6.60 3.50
CA THR A 137 -0.26 5.20 3.63
C THR A 137 -1.72 5.07 4.04
N LEU A 138 -2.17 5.81 5.05
CA LEU A 138 -3.56 5.74 5.53
C LEU A 138 -4.57 6.28 4.51
N THR A 139 -4.17 7.21 3.63
CA THR A 139 -5.04 7.69 2.54
C THR A 139 -5.37 6.57 1.54
N LEU A 140 -4.50 5.57 1.38
CA LEU A 140 -4.78 4.41 0.52
C LEU A 140 -5.88 3.52 1.08
N MET A 141 -5.97 3.44 2.41
CA MET A 141 -6.95 2.63 3.13
C MET A 141 -8.25 3.39 3.36
N VAL A 142 -8.14 4.69 3.65
CA VAL A 142 -9.24 5.60 3.96
C VAL A 142 -9.10 6.86 3.10
N PRO A 143 -9.54 6.83 1.82
CA PRO A 143 -9.34 7.94 0.89
C PRO A 143 -10.21 9.17 1.19
N HIS A 144 -11.27 9.02 1.99
CA HIS A 144 -12.15 10.13 2.33
C HIS A 144 -11.54 10.99 3.44
N ALA A 145 -11.19 12.24 3.12
CA ALA A 145 -10.44 13.14 4.01
C ALA A 145 -11.06 13.31 5.42
N ALA A 146 -12.40 13.42 5.53
CA ALA A 146 -13.05 13.53 6.84
C ALA A 146 -12.89 12.25 7.67
N LYS A 147 -13.00 11.07 7.04
CA LYS A 147 -12.83 9.78 7.71
C LYS A 147 -11.37 9.54 8.08
N LEU A 148 -10.44 10.02 7.25
CA LEU A 148 -9.01 9.99 7.58
C LEU A 148 -8.71 10.85 8.81
N ALA A 149 -9.30 12.05 8.91
CA ALA A 149 -9.14 12.90 10.09
C ALA A 149 -9.70 12.25 11.37
N GLU A 150 -10.88 11.64 11.27
CA GLU A 150 -11.48 10.85 12.37
C GLU A 150 -10.58 9.68 12.79
N LEU A 151 -10.06 8.91 11.83
CA LEU A 151 -9.12 7.83 12.08
C LEU A 151 -7.85 8.32 12.79
N MET A 152 -7.25 9.41 12.29
CA MET A 152 -6.04 9.98 12.89
C MET A 152 -6.26 10.41 14.34
N ALA A 153 -7.44 10.97 14.66
CA ALA A 153 -7.80 11.31 16.03
C ALA A 153 -7.96 10.06 16.91
N GLU A 154 -8.55 8.98 16.39
CA GLU A 154 -8.72 7.72 17.13
C GLU A 154 -7.37 7.02 17.37
N LEU A 155 -6.48 6.96 16.36
CA LEU A 155 -5.12 6.41 16.53
C LEU A 155 -4.35 7.20 17.59
N ARG A 156 -4.54 8.52 17.65
CA ARG A 156 -3.93 9.37 18.66
C ARG A 156 -4.45 9.05 20.05
N LYS A 157 -5.77 9.00 20.22
CA LYS A 157 -6.40 8.65 21.49
C LYS A 157 -5.92 7.29 22.02
N LYS A 158 -5.86 6.27 21.15
CA LYS A 158 -5.32 4.95 21.52
C LYS A 158 -3.84 4.99 21.89
N THR A 159 -3.06 5.86 21.25
CA THR A 159 -1.65 6.07 21.61
C THR A 159 -1.53 6.65 23.03
N GLU A 160 -2.38 7.64 23.37
CA GLU A 160 -2.42 8.26 24.71
C GLU A 160 -2.86 7.27 25.81
N GLU A 161 -3.76 6.35 25.48
CA GLU A 161 -4.18 5.28 26.39
C GLU A 161 -3.03 4.33 26.73
N LYS A 162 -2.11 4.09 25.80
CA LYS A 162 -0.90 3.26 26.01
C LYS A 162 0.24 4.02 26.67
N SER A 163 0.39 5.32 26.41
CA SER A 163 1.44 6.17 26.97
C SER A 163 0.95 7.60 27.19
N ARG A 164 0.94 8.05 28.46
CA ARG A 164 0.37 9.35 28.86
C ARG A 164 1.23 10.57 28.49
N ASP A 165 2.54 10.38 28.28
CA ASP A 165 3.50 11.48 28.08
C ASP A 165 3.96 11.63 26.62
N THR A 166 3.23 11.05 25.66
CA THR A 166 3.61 11.10 24.24
C THR A 166 3.17 12.42 23.59
N SER A 167 4.08 13.07 22.85
CA SER A 167 3.82 14.27 22.04
C SER A 167 2.55 14.12 21.16
N PRO A 168 1.71 15.17 21.00
CA PRO A 168 0.47 15.12 20.22
C PRO A 168 0.68 14.81 18.73
N GLU A 169 1.90 15.03 18.23
CA GLU A 169 2.25 14.77 16.84
C GLU A 169 2.69 13.32 16.60
N LEU A 170 2.87 12.53 17.66
CA LEU A 170 3.36 11.16 17.60
C LEU A 170 2.24 10.13 17.80
N ILE A 171 2.32 9.06 17.01
CA ILE A 171 1.43 7.90 17.04
C ILE A 171 2.27 6.64 17.23
N SER A 172 1.82 5.72 18.08
CA SER A 172 2.51 4.44 18.30
C SER A 172 2.39 3.53 17.07
N LEU A 173 3.51 2.96 16.61
CA LEU A 173 3.52 2.01 15.49
C LEU A 173 2.69 0.76 15.80
N GLU A 174 2.63 0.35 17.06
CA GLU A 174 1.80 -0.78 17.51
C GLU A 174 0.31 -0.49 17.29
N VAL A 175 -0.14 0.73 17.60
CA VAL A 175 -1.54 1.14 17.36
C VAL A 175 -1.86 1.18 15.86
N VAL A 176 -0.91 1.61 15.04
CA VAL A 176 -1.05 1.61 13.57
C VAL A 176 -1.13 0.18 13.04
N HIS A 177 -0.31 -0.72 13.57
CA HIS A 177 -0.30 -2.14 13.21
C HIS A 177 -1.62 -2.84 13.56
N GLU A 178 -2.12 -2.63 14.78
CA GLU A 178 -3.42 -3.16 15.21
C GLU A 178 -4.56 -2.67 14.31
N PHE A 179 -4.54 -1.38 13.94
CA PHE A 179 -5.49 -0.81 13.00
C PHE A 179 -5.39 -1.48 11.63
N ALA A 180 -4.19 -1.60 11.07
CA ALA A 180 -3.97 -2.20 9.75
C ALA A 180 -4.42 -3.66 9.71
N THR A 181 -4.07 -4.42 10.74
CA THR A 181 -4.53 -5.81 10.92
C THR A 181 -6.06 -5.89 10.98
N SER A 182 -6.70 -5.02 11.77
CA SER A 182 -8.16 -5.00 11.90
C SER A 182 -8.85 -4.57 10.60
N PHE A 183 -8.27 -3.62 9.88
CA PHE A 183 -8.73 -3.19 8.57
C PHE A 183 -8.74 -4.36 7.59
N MET A 184 -7.62 -5.08 7.45
CA MET A 184 -7.54 -6.21 6.53
C MET A 184 -8.48 -7.33 6.94
N SER A 185 -8.62 -7.61 8.24
CA SER A 185 -9.60 -8.58 8.74
C SER A 185 -11.03 -8.20 8.33
N GLY A 186 -11.38 -6.91 8.40
CA GLY A 186 -12.67 -6.40 7.92
C GLY A 186 -12.85 -6.58 6.41
N VAL A 187 -11.79 -6.32 5.62
CA VAL A 187 -11.80 -6.56 4.17
C VAL A 187 -12.00 -8.03 3.85
N LEU A 188 -11.26 -8.94 4.49
CA LEU A 188 -11.41 -10.39 4.28
C LEU A 188 -12.82 -10.86 4.62
N SER A 189 -13.37 -10.43 5.76
CA SER A 189 -14.75 -10.76 6.16
C SER A 189 -15.76 -10.26 5.14
N MET A 190 -15.67 -8.99 4.72
CA MET A 190 -16.57 -8.40 3.73
C MET A 190 -16.53 -9.13 2.40
N MET A 191 -15.33 -9.51 1.93
CA MET A 191 -15.16 -10.25 0.68
C MET A 191 -15.76 -11.66 0.76
N GLY A 192 -15.64 -12.33 1.92
CA GLY A 192 -16.32 -13.59 2.19
C GLY A 192 -17.85 -13.45 2.21
N ASP A 193 -18.37 -12.39 2.83
CA ASP A 193 -19.82 -12.13 2.94
C ASP A 193 -20.49 -11.90 1.59
N ILE A 194 -19.79 -11.28 0.64
CA ILE A 194 -20.28 -11.08 -0.74
C ILE A 194 -20.01 -12.29 -1.66
N GLY A 195 -19.46 -13.37 -1.12
CA GLY A 195 -19.33 -14.67 -1.79
C GLY A 195 -18.01 -14.91 -2.53
N TYR A 196 -16.98 -14.08 -2.36
CA TYR A 196 -15.66 -14.42 -2.88
C TYR A 196 -15.05 -15.56 -2.06
N THR A 197 -14.59 -16.58 -2.76
CA THR A 197 -13.82 -17.71 -2.20
C THR A 197 -12.49 -17.80 -2.93
N THR A 198 -11.44 -18.30 -2.26
CA THR A 198 -10.10 -18.41 -2.85
C THR A 198 -10.09 -19.26 -4.12
N ASP A 199 -11.04 -20.21 -4.21
CA ASP A 199 -11.23 -21.12 -5.33
C ASP A 199 -11.79 -20.43 -6.59
N MET A 200 -12.25 -19.17 -6.49
CA MET A 200 -12.76 -18.37 -7.61
C MET A 200 -11.65 -17.68 -8.42
N ILE A 201 -10.42 -17.65 -7.91
CA ILE A 201 -9.26 -17.23 -8.70
C ILE A 201 -8.70 -18.50 -9.31
N THR A 202 -8.68 -18.56 -10.65
CA THR A 202 -8.24 -19.78 -11.33
C THR A 202 -6.80 -20.12 -10.96
N GLU A 203 -6.42 -21.41 -10.94
CA GLU A 203 -5.02 -21.80 -10.73
C GLU A 203 -4.07 -21.15 -11.75
N GLU A 204 -4.56 -20.85 -12.97
CA GLU A 204 -3.81 -20.11 -13.98
C GLU A 204 -3.57 -18.67 -13.57
N GLU A 205 -4.59 -17.98 -13.03
CA GLU A 205 -4.42 -16.65 -12.44
C GLU A 205 -3.52 -16.71 -11.19
N LEU A 206 -3.71 -17.68 -10.26
CA LEU A 206 -2.82 -17.91 -9.10
C LEU A 206 -1.39 -18.28 -9.48
N SER A 207 -1.18 -18.97 -10.60
CA SER A 207 0.15 -19.31 -11.12
C SER A 207 0.81 -18.09 -11.75
N GLU A 208 0.08 -17.30 -12.56
CA GLU A 208 0.56 -16.00 -13.05
C GLU A 208 0.95 -15.07 -11.88
N LEU A 209 0.31 -15.23 -10.71
CA LEU A 209 0.59 -14.45 -9.51
C LEU A 209 1.78 -14.92 -8.73
N ARG A 210 1.98 -16.23 -8.64
CA ARG A 210 3.16 -16.82 -8.00
C ARG A 210 4.41 -16.69 -8.87
N GLU A 211 4.27 -16.65 -10.19
CA GLU A 211 5.39 -16.45 -11.13
C GLU A 211 5.78 -14.97 -11.31
N ALA A 212 4.94 -14.03 -10.88
CA ALA A 212 5.21 -12.59 -10.93
C ALA A 212 5.84 -12.03 -9.62
N ILE A 213 6.08 -12.86 -8.61
CA ILE A 213 6.73 -12.56 -7.31
C ILE A 213 8.09 -13.26 -7.27
#